data_AF-A0A2N0ND65-F1
#
_entry.id   AF-A0A2N0ND65-F1
#
_cell.length_a   1.000
_cell.length_b   1.000
_cell.length_c   1.000
_cell.angle_alpha   90.00
_cell.angle_beta   90.00
_cell.angle_gamma   90.00
#
_symmetry.space_group_name_H-M   'P 1'
#
loop_
_entity.id
_entity.type
_entity.pdbx_description
1 polymer ?
#
loop_
_entity_poly.entity_id
_entity_poly.type
_entity_poly.pdbx_seq_one_letter_code
_entity_poly.pdbx_strand_id
1 'polypeptide(L)'
;DIPAARKLCGHISALVGCHRCYKIANISRRKLNYGGFDDMTEWFVQKDLNEHRRNTERWRLCKSKYERKKHVSETHVRWSELLRLPYFNPIRFLVVDPMHNLFLGIAHWIVKRLWIDGGKITKTHLKLMEKRAKKIQVPVDLGRIPSKIATGEGFSGYTADQ
;
A
#
# COMPACT_ATOMS: atom_id res chain seq x y z
N ASP A 1 4.52 3.52 -2.14
CA ASP A 1 3.05 3.63 -1.93
C ASP A 1 2.25 2.65 -2.82
N ILE A 2 1.87 1.48 -2.27
CA ILE A 2 1.09 0.47 -3.01
C ILE A 2 -0.37 0.89 -3.23
N PRO A 3 -1.10 1.46 -2.24
CA PRO A 3 -2.46 1.96 -2.45
C PRO A 3 -2.60 2.98 -3.58
N ALA A 4 -1.69 3.95 -3.68
CA ALA A 4 -1.73 4.94 -4.76
C ALA A 4 -1.48 4.32 -6.13
N ALA A 5 -0.44 3.48 -6.25
CA ALA A 5 -0.14 2.78 -7.50
C ALA A 5 -1.33 1.94 -7.99
N ARG A 6 -2.00 1.24 -7.07
CA ARG A 6 -3.19 0.44 -7.38
C ARG A 6 -4.36 1.29 -7.86
N LYS A 7 -4.63 2.42 -7.20
CA LYS A 7 -5.65 3.38 -7.65
C LYS A 7 -5.32 3.90 -9.04
N LEU A 8 -4.06 4.25 -9.30
CA LEU A 8 -3.58 4.74 -10.59
C LEU A 8 -3.80 3.69 -11.69
N CYS A 9 -3.49 2.43 -11.43
CA CYS A 9 -3.62 1.34 -12.42
C CYS A 9 -5.03 0.72 -12.48
N GLY A 10 -6.01 1.28 -11.77
CA GLY A 10 -7.40 0.81 -11.83
C GLY A 10 -7.70 -0.46 -11.02
N HIS A 11 -6.81 -0.88 -10.12
CA HIS A 11 -7.05 -2.01 -9.22
C HIS A 11 -7.71 -1.54 -7.92
N ILE A 12 -8.97 -1.90 -7.71
CA ILE A 12 -9.77 -1.49 -6.52
C ILE A 12 -10.31 -2.73 -5.82
N SER A 13 -9.55 -3.28 -4.87
CA SER A 13 -10.08 -4.18 -3.84
C SER A 13 -8.98 -4.57 -2.85
N ALA A 14 -9.17 -4.31 -1.55
CA ALA A 14 -8.26 -4.82 -0.52
C ALA A 14 -8.21 -6.36 -0.51
N LEU A 15 -9.24 -7.05 -1.04
CA LEU A 15 -9.26 -8.51 -1.16
C LEU A 15 -8.26 -9.02 -2.21
N VAL A 16 -7.99 -8.25 -3.25
CA VAL A 16 -7.02 -8.61 -4.29
C VAL A 16 -5.69 -7.98 -3.93
N GLY A 17 -4.84 -8.71 -3.20
CA GLY A 17 -3.53 -8.21 -2.78
C GLY A 17 -2.55 -8.06 -3.95
N CYS A 18 -2.66 -8.95 -4.94
CA CYS A 18 -1.74 -9.03 -6.07
C CYS A 18 -2.34 -8.38 -7.33
N HIS A 19 -1.55 -7.53 -7.99
CA HIS A 19 -1.91 -6.98 -9.29
C HIS A 19 -1.68 -7.98 -10.43
N ARG A 20 -0.78 -8.96 -10.22
CA ARG A 20 -0.36 -9.96 -11.23
C ARG A 20 -1.26 -11.18 -11.32
N CYS A 21 -1.81 -11.63 -10.20
CA CYS A 21 -2.58 -12.88 -10.15
C CYS A 21 -4.01 -12.68 -9.62
N TYR A 22 -4.87 -13.66 -9.92
CA TYR A 22 -6.28 -13.67 -9.49
C TYR A 22 -6.49 -14.07 -8.02
N LYS A 23 -5.43 -14.34 -7.25
CA LYS A 23 -5.56 -14.72 -5.83
C LYS A 23 -6.33 -13.65 -5.04
N ILE A 24 -7.41 -14.08 -4.40
CA ILE A 24 -8.24 -13.28 -3.51
C ILE A 24 -7.91 -13.71 -2.07
N ALA A 25 -7.76 -12.72 -1.18
CA ALA A 25 -7.55 -12.95 0.23
C ALA A 25 -8.81 -13.56 0.85
N ASN A 26 -8.61 -14.57 1.68
CA ASN A 26 -9.69 -15.15 2.47
C ASN A 26 -10.00 -14.24 3.66
N ILE A 27 -11.26 -14.16 4.07
CA ILE A 27 -11.64 -13.44 5.28
C ILE A 27 -11.67 -14.44 6.43
N SER A 28 -10.74 -14.32 7.38
CA SER A 28 -10.72 -15.13 8.60
C SER A 28 -10.70 -14.21 9.82
N ARG A 29 -11.61 -14.44 10.77
CA ARG A 29 -11.71 -13.65 12.02
C ARG A 29 -11.73 -12.13 11.79
N ARG A 30 -12.46 -11.66 10.76
CA ARG A 30 -12.55 -10.25 10.34
C ARG A 30 -11.22 -9.61 9.89
N LYS A 31 -10.18 -10.40 9.63
CA LYS A 31 -8.91 -9.97 9.01
C LYS A 31 -8.73 -10.63 7.65
N LEU A 32 -8.06 -9.92 6.74
CA LEU A 32 -7.65 -10.47 5.46
C LEU A 32 -6.51 -11.47 5.71
N ASN A 33 -6.76 -12.74 5.40
CA ASN A 33 -5.78 -13.80 5.40
C ASN A 33 -5.28 -13.98 3.97
N TYR A 34 -4.00 -13.66 3.76
CA TYR A 34 -3.33 -13.84 2.47
C TYR A 34 -2.63 -15.20 2.35
N GLY A 35 -2.80 -16.13 3.30
CA GLY A 35 -2.16 -17.46 3.26
C GLY A 35 -2.65 -18.39 2.15
N GLY A 36 -2.19 -19.65 2.19
CA GLY A 36 -2.44 -20.65 1.15
C GLY A 36 -1.57 -20.40 -0.08
N PHE A 37 -0.27 -20.23 0.18
CA PHE A 37 0.78 -20.08 -0.83
C PHE A 37 1.56 -21.38 -1.05
N ASP A 38 1.04 -22.50 -0.54
CA ASP A 38 1.76 -23.77 -0.41
C ASP A 38 2.13 -24.36 -1.78
N ASP A 39 1.25 -24.24 -2.77
CA ASP A 39 1.52 -24.63 -4.16
C ASP A 39 1.31 -23.46 -5.15
N MET A 40 2.42 -22.93 -5.66
CA MET A 40 2.42 -21.82 -6.63
C MET A 40 1.61 -22.12 -7.88
N THR A 41 1.57 -23.36 -8.35
CA THR A 41 0.85 -23.73 -9.57
C THR A 41 -0.66 -23.62 -9.40
N GLU A 42 -1.16 -23.87 -8.18
CA GLU A 42 -2.58 -23.75 -7.86
C GLU A 42 -2.99 -22.29 -7.59
N TRP A 43 -2.20 -21.53 -6.83
CA TRP A 43 -2.62 -20.20 -6.40
C TRP A 43 -2.20 -19.07 -7.35
N PHE A 44 -1.15 -19.25 -8.15
CA PHE A 44 -0.65 -18.22 -9.06
C PHE A 44 -1.25 -18.37 -10.46
N VAL A 45 -2.48 -17.90 -10.63
CA VAL A 45 -3.07 -17.72 -11.97
C VAL A 45 -2.84 -16.29 -12.42
N GLN A 46 -1.99 -16.11 -13.43
CA GLN A 46 -1.66 -14.79 -13.98
C GLN A 46 -2.90 -14.14 -14.63
N LYS A 47 -3.07 -12.83 -14.41
CA LYS A 47 -4.12 -12.06 -15.09
C LYS A 47 -3.84 -11.91 -16.57
N ASP A 48 -4.90 -11.99 -17.34
CA ASP A 48 -4.88 -11.71 -18.78
C ASP A 48 -5.06 -10.20 -19.02
N LEU A 49 -4.17 -9.61 -19.84
CA LEU A 49 -4.20 -8.18 -20.16
C LEU A 49 -5.44 -7.79 -20.99
N ASN A 50 -5.85 -8.64 -21.92
CA ASN A 50 -7.01 -8.41 -22.78
C ASN A 50 -8.31 -8.54 -21.97
N GLU A 51 -8.39 -9.52 -21.07
CA GLU A 51 -9.49 -9.64 -20.12
C GLU A 51 -9.57 -8.40 -19.21
N HIS A 52 -8.42 -7.97 -18.67
CA HIS A 52 -8.35 -6.75 -17.88
C HIS A 52 -8.86 -5.53 -18.66
N ARG A 53 -8.37 -5.30 -19.88
CA ARG A 53 -8.82 -4.21 -20.75
C ARG A 53 -10.34 -4.27 -21.02
N ARG A 54 -10.87 -5.45 -21.36
CA ARG A 54 -12.32 -5.65 -21.58
C ARG A 54 -13.15 -5.30 -20.35
N ASN A 55 -12.74 -5.75 -19.17
CA ASN A 55 -13.45 -5.45 -17.92
C ASN A 55 -13.37 -3.95 -17.58
N THR A 56 -12.21 -3.32 -17.75
CA THR A 56 -12.09 -1.88 -17.51
C THR A 56 -12.90 -1.02 -18.49
N GLU A 57 -13.04 -1.43 -19.75
CA GLU A 57 -13.88 -0.74 -20.73
C GLU A 57 -15.37 -0.94 -20.40
N ARG A 58 -15.79 -2.15 -20.01
CA ARG A 58 -17.15 -2.39 -19.50
C ARG A 58 -17.49 -1.48 -18.32
N TRP A 59 -16.56 -1.33 -17.37
CA TRP A 59 -16.72 -0.40 -16.27
C TRP A 59 -16.88 1.06 -16.73
N ARG A 60 -16.12 1.48 -17.75
CA ARG A 60 -16.19 2.82 -18.33
C ARG A 60 -17.55 3.09 -18.97
N LEU A 61 -18.10 2.09 -19.65
CA LEU A 61 -19.40 2.14 -20.33
C LEU A 61 -20.60 2.09 -19.36
N CYS A 62 -20.42 1.67 -18.10
CA CYS A 62 -21.47 1.73 -17.09
C CYS A 62 -21.99 3.17 -16.90
N LYS A 63 -23.32 3.31 -16.95
CA LYS A 63 -24.01 4.61 -16.92
C LYS A 63 -24.27 5.08 -15.50
N SER A 64 -24.51 4.15 -14.57
CA SER A 64 -24.84 4.49 -13.18
C SER A 64 -23.69 4.20 -12.20
N LYS A 65 -23.66 4.96 -11.10
CA LYS A 65 -22.73 4.71 -9.99
C LYS A 65 -22.97 3.33 -9.35
N TYR A 66 -24.21 2.85 -9.36
CA TYR A 66 -24.57 1.53 -8.86
C TYR A 66 -23.97 0.42 -9.73
N GLU A 67 -24.13 0.49 -11.05
CA GLU A 67 -23.52 -0.45 -12.01
C GLU A 67 -22.00 -0.50 -11.87
N ARG A 68 -21.35 0.67 -11.76
CA ARG A 68 -19.90 0.73 -11.56
C ARG A 68 -19.45 0.06 -10.27
N LYS A 69 -20.20 0.25 -9.17
CA LYS A 69 -19.91 -0.41 -7.89
C LYS A 69 -20.09 -1.93 -8.00
N LYS A 70 -21.18 -2.38 -8.61
CA LYS A 70 -21.45 -3.80 -8.85
C LYS A 70 -20.36 -4.45 -9.70
N HIS A 71 -19.96 -3.80 -10.78
CA HIS A 71 -18.88 -4.27 -11.65
C HIS A 71 -17.54 -4.39 -10.92
N VAL A 72 -17.19 -3.41 -10.08
CA VAL A 72 -15.96 -3.44 -9.26
C VAL A 72 -16.02 -4.54 -8.20
N SER A 73 -17.19 -4.82 -7.60
CA SER A 73 -17.30 -5.94 -6.65
C SER A 73 -17.09 -7.30 -7.31
N GLU A 74 -17.47 -7.44 -8.59
CA GLU A 74 -17.34 -8.70 -9.35
C GLU A 74 -15.94 -8.87 -9.96
N THR A 75 -15.37 -7.80 -10.53
CA THR A 75 -14.14 -7.87 -11.34
C THR A 75 -12.91 -7.27 -10.65
N HIS A 76 -13.10 -6.49 -9.58
CA HIS A 76 -12.06 -5.79 -8.83
C HIS A 76 -11.23 -4.77 -9.64
N VAL A 77 -11.73 -4.36 -10.80
CA VAL A 77 -11.07 -3.42 -11.71
C VAL A 77 -11.98 -2.25 -12.06
N ARG A 78 -11.36 -1.11 -12.36
CA ARG A 78 -12.01 0.09 -12.91
C ARG A 78 -11.18 0.65 -14.05
N TRP A 79 -11.78 1.53 -14.84
CA TRP A 79 -11.05 2.31 -15.84
C TRP A 79 -9.95 3.17 -15.22
N SER A 80 -8.81 3.22 -15.91
CA SER A 80 -7.73 4.17 -15.69
C SER A 80 -7.37 4.81 -17.02
N GLU A 81 -7.07 6.11 -16.98
CA GLU A 81 -6.61 6.86 -18.14
C GLU A 81 -5.30 6.31 -18.74
N LEU A 82 -4.46 5.66 -17.92
CA LEU A 82 -3.25 5.00 -18.40
C LEU A 82 -3.52 3.85 -19.38
N LEU A 83 -4.72 3.26 -19.36
CA LEU A 83 -5.09 2.16 -20.27
C LEU A 83 -5.31 2.63 -21.71
N ARG A 84 -5.42 3.96 -21.93
CA ARG A 84 -5.41 4.54 -23.28
C ARG A 84 -4.07 4.32 -23.98
N LEU A 85 -2.99 4.18 -23.23
CA LEU A 85 -1.65 3.94 -23.76
C LEU A 85 -1.56 2.47 -24.24
N PRO A 86 -1.33 2.20 -25.54
CA PRO A 86 -1.31 0.83 -26.06
C PRO A 86 -0.22 -0.04 -25.43
N TYR A 87 0.92 0.58 -25.11
CA TYR A 87 2.06 -0.10 -24.50
C TYR A 87 1.89 -0.35 -22.99
N PHE A 88 0.98 0.36 -22.32
CA PHE A 88 0.87 0.27 -20.87
C PHE A 88 0.23 -1.06 -20.45
N ASN A 89 0.92 -1.77 -19.57
CA ASN A 89 0.46 -3.02 -18.99
C ASN A 89 0.31 -2.88 -17.47
N PRO A 90 -0.89 -2.67 -16.92
CA PRO A 90 -1.11 -2.50 -15.48
C PRO A 90 -0.73 -3.75 -14.66
N ILE A 91 -0.71 -4.92 -15.29
CA ILE A 91 -0.35 -6.20 -14.66
C ILE A 91 1.17 -6.29 -14.49
N ARG A 92 1.97 -5.69 -15.38
CA ARG A 92 3.44 -5.75 -15.31
C ARG A 92 4.09 -4.48 -14.79
N PHE A 93 3.53 -3.32 -15.12
CA PHE A 93 4.13 -2.02 -14.90
C PHE A 93 3.67 -1.32 -13.62
N LEU A 94 2.82 -1.99 -12.83
CA LEU A 94 2.63 -1.56 -11.44
C LEU A 94 3.94 -1.83 -10.69
N VAL A 95 4.71 -0.77 -10.48
CA VAL A 95 5.84 -0.80 -9.55
C VAL A 95 5.24 -1.04 -8.17
N VAL A 96 5.38 -2.27 -7.69
CA VAL A 96 5.38 -2.48 -6.24
C VAL A 96 6.52 -1.62 -5.76
N ASP A 97 6.26 -0.74 -4.82
CA ASP A 97 7.29 0.01 -4.12
C ASP A 97 7.64 -0.79 -2.86
N PRO A 98 8.39 -1.92 -3.00
CA PRO A 98 8.82 -2.66 -1.84
C PRO A 98 9.75 -1.77 -1.02
N MET A 99 10.50 -0.86 -1.65
CA MET A 99 11.50 -0.06 -0.96
C MET A 99 10.86 0.78 0.14
N HIS A 100 9.81 1.56 -0.16
CA HIS A 100 9.21 2.42 0.87
C HIS A 100 8.60 1.61 2.02
N ASN A 101 7.82 0.57 1.71
CA ASN A 101 7.14 -0.23 2.74
C ASN A 101 8.09 -1.15 3.52
N LEU A 102 9.10 -1.74 2.85
CA LEU A 102 10.10 -2.61 3.45
C LEU A 102 11.07 -1.79 4.29
N PHE A 103 11.65 -0.71 3.75
CA PHE A 103 12.59 0.11 4.51
C PHE A 103 11.90 0.81 5.68
N LEU A 104 10.67 1.29 5.52
CA LEU A 104 9.96 1.90 6.63
C LEU A 104 9.54 0.88 7.68
N GLY A 105 9.05 -0.29 7.27
CA GLY A 105 8.70 -1.37 8.18
C GLY A 105 9.91 -1.88 8.96
N ILE A 106 11.04 -2.07 8.28
CA ILE A 106 12.32 -2.46 8.89
C ILE A 106 12.83 -1.35 9.80
N ALA A 107 12.83 -0.08 9.37
CA ALA A 107 13.29 1.03 10.19
C ALA A 107 12.45 1.17 11.46
N HIS A 108 11.12 1.12 11.34
CA HIS A 108 10.22 1.16 12.49
C HIS A 108 10.44 -0.04 13.42
N TRP A 109 10.64 -1.25 12.87
CA TRP A 109 10.97 -2.44 13.66
C TRP A 109 12.29 -2.28 14.40
N ILE A 110 13.37 -1.84 13.72
CA ILE A 110 14.68 -1.61 14.34
C ILE A 110 14.55 -0.61 15.50
N VAL A 111 13.91 0.53 15.26
CA VAL A 111 13.75 1.59 16.28
C VAL A 111 12.97 1.07 17.49
N LYS A 112 11.83 0.41 17.28
CA LYS A 112 11.03 -0.11 18.39
C LYS A 112 11.69 -1.31 19.09
N ARG A 113 11.94 -2.39 18.35
CA ARG A 113 12.36 -3.68 18.91
C ARG A 113 13.81 -3.74 19.35
N LEU A 114 14.72 -3.08 18.65
CA LEU A 114 16.14 -3.13 19.02
C LEU A 114 16.53 -1.97 19.93
N TRP A 115 16.05 -0.76 19.65
CA TRP A 115 16.53 0.41 20.37
C TRP A 115 15.69 0.75 21.61
N ILE A 116 14.37 0.79 21.50
CA ILE A 116 13.49 1.13 22.63
C ILE A 116 13.35 -0.07 23.57
N ASP A 117 12.89 -1.21 23.06
CA ASP A 117 12.72 -2.43 23.87
C ASP A 117 14.07 -2.95 24.41
N GLY A 118 15.14 -2.80 23.62
CA GLY A 118 16.51 -3.11 24.04
C GLY A 118 17.15 -2.08 24.98
N GLY A 119 16.41 -1.05 25.41
CA GLY A 119 16.85 -0.06 26.40
C GLY A 119 17.95 0.91 25.95
N LYS A 120 18.33 0.91 24.66
CA LYS A 120 19.33 1.84 24.10
C LYS A 120 18.78 3.26 23.98
N ILE A 121 17.50 3.40 23.69
CA ILE A 121 16.77 4.67 23.65
C ILE A 121 15.70 4.66 24.73
N THR A 122 15.85 5.55 25.70
CA THR A 122 14.92 5.72 26.81
C THR A 122 13.93 6.85 26.53
N LYS A 123 12.88 6.97 27.34
CA LYS A 123 11.91 8.07 27.23
C LYS A 123 12.56 9.45 27.37
N THR A 124 13.66 9.59 28.12
CA THR A 124 14.38 10.86 28.24
C THR A 124 15.08 11.22 26.93
N HIS A 125 15.70 10.23 26.26
CA HIS A 125 16.28 10.41 24.92
C HIS A 125 15.20 10.83 23.91
N LEU A 126 14.03 10.19 23.89
CA LEU A 126 12.94 10.54 23.00
C LEU A 126 12.46 11.99 23.19
N LYS A 127 12.30 12.45 24.45
CA LYS A 127 11.94 13.85 24.76
C LYS A 127 13.00 14.84 24.27
N LEU A 128 14.28 14.48 24.42
CA LEU A 128 15.38 15.31 23.93
C LEU A 128 15.38 15.39 22.39
N MET A 129 15.17 14.27 21.71
CA MET A 129 15.05 14.21 20.25
C MET A 129 13.87 15.06 19.76
N GLU A 130 12.72 14.98 20.42
CA GLU A 130 11.55 15.80 20.08
C GLU A 130 11.84 17.30 20.22
N LYS A 131 12.49 17.70 21.32
CA LYS A 131 12.91 19.10 21.54
C LYS A 131 13.87 19.58 20.47
N ARG A 132 14.78 18.72 19.99
CA ARG A 132 15.72 19.04 18.91
C ARG A 132 15.01 19.12 17.56
N ALA A 133 14.16 18.15 17.24
CA ALA A 133 13.39 18.11 16.00
C ALA A 133 12.53 19.38 15.81
N LYS A 134 11.87 19.87 16.88
CA LYS A 134 11.09 21.11 16.84
C LYS A 134 11.91 22.38 16.57
N LYS A 135 13.23 22.34 16.80
CA LYS A 135 14.13 23.47 16.50
C LYS A 135 14.68 23.44 15.08
N ILE A 136 14.58 22.30 14.38
CA ILE A 136 15.06 22.19 13.01
C ILE A 136 14.05 22.90 12.11
N GLN A 137 14.52 23.96 11.46
CA GLN A 137 13.80 24.65 10.40
C GLN A 137 14.11 23.93 9.09
N VAL A 138 13.06 23.55 8.35
CA VAL A 138 13.21 22.84 7.08
C VAL A 138 12.62 23.72 5.99
N PRO A 139 13.32 23.91 4.85
CA PRO A 139 12.74 24.54 3.67
C PRO A 139 11.42 23.88 3.28
N VAL A 140 10.47 24.68 2.81
CA VAL A 140 9.09 24.24 2.52
C VAL A 140 9.07 23.06 1.53
N ASP A 141 10.04 22.99 0.62
CA ASP A 141 10.15 21.98 -0.44
C ASP A 141 10.61 20.60 0.05
N LEU A 142 11.20 20.50 1.24
CA LEU A 142 11.76 19.25 1.81
C LEU A 142 10.79 18.54 2.76
N GLY A 143 9.57 19.05 2.92
CA GLY A 143 8.53 18.42 3.72
C GLY A 143 8.63 18.69 5.23
N ARG A 144 7.82 17.96 6.01
CA ARG A 144 7.68 18.17 7.46
C ARG A 144 8.48 17.14 8.23
N ILE A 145 9.30 17.59 9.19
CA ILE A 145 9.93 16.69 10.16
C ILE A 145 8.86 16.19 11.15
N PRO A 146 8.85 14.89 11.47
CA PRO A 146 7.97 14.34 12.50
C PRO A 146 8.27 14.97 13.86
N SER A 147 7.32 15.75 14.36
CA SER A 147 7.43 16.47 15.64
C SER A 147 6.92 15.66 16.84
N LYS A 148 6.35 14.47 16.62
CA LYS A 148 5.79 13.59 17.64
C LYS A 148 6.68 12.35 17.85
N ILE A 149 7.81 12.55 18.52
CA ILE A 149 8.81 11.48 18.75
C ILE A 149 8.58 10.79 20.09
N ALA A 150 8.28 11.52 21.17
CA ALA A 150 8.10 10.91 22.50
C ALA A 150 6.66 10.43 22.79
N THR A 151 5.74 10.60 21.86
CA THR A 151 4.32 10.23 22.03
C THR A 151 4.14 8.70 22.06
N GLY A 152 3.35 8.20 23.00
CA GLY A 152 3.04 6.77 23.14
C GLY A 152 4.28 5.96 23.55
N GLU A 153 4.55 4.89 22.81
CA GLU A 153 5.74 4.03 23.00
C GLU A 153 7.02 4.57 22.35
N GLY A 154 6.98 5.78 21.76
CA GLY A 154 8.08 6.34 20.98
C GLY A 154 7.92 6.09 19.48
N PHE A 155 8.14 7.14 18.68
CA PHE A 155 7.96 7.16 17.22
C PHE A 155 6.58 6.66 16.76
N SER A 156 5.54 6.87 17.55
CA SER A 156 4.17 6.42 17.23
C SER A 156 3.55 7.09 16.00
N GLY A 157 4.09 8.23 15.56
CA GLY A 157 3.69 8.91 14.33
C GLY A 157 4.43 8.45 13.07
N TYR A 158 5.33 7.47 13.17
CA TYR A 158 6.13 6.97 12.04
C TYR A 158 5.27 6.02 11.18
N THR A 159 4.45 6.60 10.29
CA THR A 159 3.57 5.86 9.39
C THR A 159 4.00 6.05 7.93
N ALA A 160 3.67 5.09 7.06
CA ALA A 160 4.04 5.11 5.64
C ALA A 160 3.47 6.26 4.82
N ASP A 161 2.51 6.99 5.40
CA ASP A 161 1.77 8.08 4.77
C ASP A 161 2.35 9.48 5.12
N GLN A 162 3.54 9.57 5.72
CA GLN A 162 4.26 10.84 5.87
C GLN A 162 5.22 11.10 4.70
#